data_AF-A0A937D3Z8-F1
#
_entry.id   AF-A0A937D3Z8-F1
#
_cell.length_a   1.000
_cell.length_b   1.000
_cell.length_c   1.000
_cell.angle_alpha   90.00
_cell.angle_beta   90.00
_cell.angle_gamma   90.00
#
_symmetry.space_group_name_H-M   'P 1'
#
loop_
_entity.id
_entity.type
_entity.pdbx_description
1 polymer ?
#
loop_
_entity_poly.entity_id
_entity_poly.type
_entity_poly.pdbx_seq_one_letter_code
_entity_poly.pdbx_strand_id
1 'polypeptide(L)'
;MTEDQRTRVQELHAAMQAEAIPLGERLITQETDLDRQFATKAVTPVSLQAATAEIGATQAALRLAHLRYHLSTLDVLTPEQGRRYGELRGYQASGGHGHGHKGHH
;
A
#
# COMPACT_ATOMS: atom_id res chain seq x y z
N MET A 1 -22.44 7.57 10.67
CA MET A 1 -21.99 6.29 11.28
C MET A 1 -22.61 6.18 12.64
N THR A 2 -23.07 4.98 13.00
CA THR A 2 -23.45 4.65 14.38
C THR A 2 -22.20 4.51 15.26
N GLU A 3 -22.38 4.41 16.58
CA GLU A 3 -21.26 4.15 17.50
C GLU A 3 -20.59 2.81 17.19
N ASP A 4 -21.39 1.75 17.01
CA ASP A 4 -20.87 0.42 16.66
C ASP A 4 -20.07 0.42 15.35
N GLN A 5 -20.55 1.13 14.32
CA GLN A 5 -19.81 1.27 13.06
C GLN A 5 -18.49 2.01 13.28
N ARG A 6 -18.47 3.04 14.14
CA ARG A 6 -17.27 3.80 14.47
C ARG A 6 -16.24 2.92 15.17
N THR A 7 -16.65 2.20 16.21
CA THR A 7 -15.80 1.26 16.94
C THR A 7 -15.21 0.22 15.99
N ARG A 8 -16.04 -0.38 15.13
CA ARG A 8 -15.57 -1.42 14.21
C ARG A 8 -14.57 -0.91 13.17
N VAL A 9 -14.78 0.29 12.63
CA VAL A 9 -13.81 0.92 11.71
C VAL A 9 -12.50 1.28 12.43
N GLN A 10 -12.55 1.72 13.68
CA GLN A 10 -11.35 1.99 14.48
C GLN A 10 -10.54 0.72 14.75
N GLU A 11 -11.20 -0.39 15.08
CA GLU A 11 -10.56 -1.70 15.24
C GLU A 11 -9.88 -2.16 13.95
N LEU A 12 -10.58 -2.06 12.81
CA LEU A 12 -10.01 -2.40 11.49
C LEU A 12 -8.80 -1.52 11.15
N HIS A 13 -8.85 -0.23 11.49
CA HIS A 13 -7.73 0.68 11.27
C HIS A 13 -6.53 0.32 12.13
N ALA A 14 -6.73 0.04 13.42
CA ALA A 14 -5.66 -0.38 14.32
C ALA A 14 -5.03 -1.70 13.86
N ALA A 15 -5.84 -2.68 13.44
CA ALA A 15 -5.36 -3.95 12.90
C ALA A 15 -4.58 -3.75 11.59
N MET A 16 -5.07 -2.89 10.69
CA MET A 16 -4.33 -2.53 9.47
C MET A 16 -2.96 -1.94 9.78
N GLN A 17 -2.87 -1.02 10.75
CA GLN A 17 -1.60 -0.42 11.13
C GLN A 17 -0.64 -1.46 11.72
N ALA A 18 -1.12 -2.33 12.62
CA ALA A 18 -0.32 -3.38 13.23
C ALA A 18 0.27 -4.36 12.19
N GLU A 19 -0.43 -4.59 11.08
CA GLU A 19 0.03 -5.45 9.98
C GLU A 19 0.90 -4.71 8.96
N ALA A 20 0.56 -3.47 8.62
CA ALA A 20 1.22 -2.71 7.57
C ALA A 20 2.56 -2.09 8.02
N ILE A 21 2.68 -1.68 9.29
CA ILE A 21 3.89 -1.04 9.81
C ILE A 21 5.12 -1.98 9.67
N PRO A 22 5.08 -3.24 10.14
CA PRO A 22 6.22 -4.15 9.98
C PRO A 22 6.58 -4.42 8.51
N LEU A 23 5.60 -4.45 7.61
CA LEU A 23 5.84 -4.60 6.17
C LEU A 23 6.54 -3.36 5.60
N GLY A 24 6.15 -2.17 6.03
CA GLY A 24 6.82 -0.91 5.66
C GLY A 24 8.26 -0.83 6.16
N GLU A 25 8.51 -1.21 7.42
CA GLU A 25 9.85 -1.27 8.00
C GLU A 25 10.75 -2.27 7.26
N ARG A 26 10.20 -3.44 6.91
CA ARG A 26 10.90 -4.43 6.08
C ARG A 26 11.23 -3.87 4.70
N LEU A 27 10.28 -3.19 4.05
CA LEU A 27 10.51 -2.60 2.74
C LEU A 27 11.63 -1.56 2.78
N ILE A 28 11.60 -0.63 3.76
CA ILE A 28 12.68 0.36 3.95
C ILE A 28 14.02 -0.33 4.15
N THR A 29 14.06 -1.39 4.95
CA THR A 29 15.30 -2.15 5.20
C THR A 29 15.82 -2.80 3.92
N GLN A 30 14.95 -3.44 3.12
CA GLN A 30 15.33 -4.10 1.88
C GLN A 30 15.85 -3.10 0.83
N GLU A 31 15.16 -1.96 0.67
CA GLU A 31 15.59 -0.89 -0.25
C GLU A 31 16.92 -0.26 0.19
N THR A 32 17.08 0.01 1.49
CA THR A 32 18.34 0.54 2.05
C THR A 32 19.50 -0.43 1.83
N ASP A 33 19.26 -1.74 1.96
CA ASP A 33 20.29 -2.74 1.69
C ASP A 33 20.67 -2.80 0.21
N LEU A 34 19.68 -2.75 -0.69
CA LEU A 34 19.93 -2.70 -2.13
C LEU A 34 20.75 -1.45 -2.50
N ASP A 35 20.38 -0.28 -1.99
CA ASP A 35 21.12 0.97 -2.17
C ASP A 35 22.58 0.84 -1.69
N ARG A 36 22.80 0.23 -0.52
CA ARG A 36 24.14 -0.03 0.02
C ARG A 36 24.95 -0.96 -0.87
N GLN A 37 24.35 -2.01 -1.45
CA GLN A 37 25.02 -2.92 -2.38
C GLN A 37 25.50 -2.18 -3.64
N PHE A 38 24.69 -1.27 -4.17
CA PHE A 38 25.09 -0.41 -5.28
C PHE A 38 26.20 0.57 -4.89
N ALA A 39 26.04 1.29 -3.77
CA ALA A 39 27.02 2.28 -3.31
C ALA A 39 28.41 1.69 -3.05
N THR A 40 28.46 0.45 -2.58
CA THR A 40 29.70 -0.29 -2.30
C THR A 40 30.23 -1.08 -3.49
N LYS A 41 29.56 -1.05 -4.64
CA LYS A 41 29.86 -1.86 -5.83
C LYS A 41 29.92 -3.38 -5.54
N ALA A 42 29.18 -3.82 -4.53
CA ALA A 42 29.09 -5.23 -4.12
C ALA A 42 27.95 -5.98 -4.83
N VAL A 43 27.07 -5.26 -5.54
CA VAL A 43 25.95 -5.84 -6.26
C VAL A 43 26.41 -6.80 -7.37
N THR A 44 25.75 -7.94 -7.48
CA THR A 44 25.95 -8.93 -8.56
C THR A 44 24.62 -9.21 -9.25
N PRO A 45 24.60 -9.81 -10.45
CA PRO A 45 23.34 -10.19 -11.10
C PRO A 45 22.45 -11.08 -10.21
N VAL A 46 23.07 -12.01 -9.47
CA VAL A 46 22.36 -12.92 -8.56
C VAL A 46 21.79 -12.17 -7.35
N SER A 47 22.58 -11.30 -6.70
CA SER A 47 22.11 -10.54 -5.54
C SER A 47 21.03 -9.52 -5.92
N LEU A 48 21.14 -8.90 -7.10
CA LEU A 48 20.15 -7.98 -7.64
C LEU A 48 18.81 -8.69 -7.91
N GLN A 49 18.85 -9.87 -8.53
CA GLN A 49 17.64 -10.64 -8.79
C GLN A 49 16.94 -11.05 -7.48
N ALA A 50 17.70 -11.49 -6.48
CA ALA A 50 17.15 -11.86 -5.18
C ALA A 50 16.54 -10.64 -4.46
N ALA A 51 17.29 -9.53 -4.38
CA ALA A 51 16.83 -8.32 -3.68
C ALA A 51 15.55 -7.74 -4.31
N THR A 52 15.50 -7.62 -5.63
CA THR A 52 14.32 -7.06 -6.32
C THR A 52 13.08 -7.97 -6.20
N ALA A 53 13.26 -9.30 -6.21
CA ALA A 53 12.17 -10.24 -5.97
C ALA A 53 11.61 -10.11 -4.53
N GLU A 54 12.49 -10.02 -3.54
CA GLU A 54 12.11 -9.87 -2.13
C GLU A 54 11.43 -8.53 -1.84
N ILE A 55 11.92 -7.43 -2.45
CA ILE A 55 11.29 -6.11 -2.38
C ILE A 55 9.89 -6.16 -3.00
N GLY A 56 9.76 -6.72 -4.21
CA GLY A 56 8.49 -6.86 -4.90
C GLY A 56 7.47 -7.66 -4.10
N ALA A 57 7.91 -8.74 -3.44
CA ALA A 57 7.06 -9.54 -2.55
C ALA A 57 6.56 -8.73 -1.36
N THR A 58 7.43 -7.94 -0.70
CA THR A 58 7.02 -7.08 0.43
C THR A 58 6.08 -5.97 -0.03
N GLN A 59 6.32 -5.34 -1.18
CA GLN A 59 5.42 -4.34 -1.76
C GLN A 59 4.05 -4.92 -2.06
N ALA A 60 4.00 -6.12 -2.65
CA ALA A 60 2.76 -6.83 -2.92
C ALA A 60 2.00 -7.15 -1.63
N ALA A 61 2.69 -7.63 -0.59
CA ALA A 61 2.12 -7.90 0.72
C ALA A 61 1.54 -6.64 1.37
N LEU A 62 2.29 -5.52 1.35
CA LEU A 62 1.83 -4.24 1.89
C LEU A 62 0.57 -3.74 1.18
N ARG A 63 0.55 -3.82 -0.17
CA ARG A 63 -0.62 -3.44 -0.97
C ARG A 63 -1.81 -4.35 -0.69
N LEU A 64 -1.59 -5.66 -0.57
CA LEU A 64 -2.64 -6.63 -0.23
C LEU A 64 -3.24 -6.33 1.14
N ALA A 65 -2.42 -6.12 2.17
CA ALA A 65 -2.90 -5.77 3.51
C ALA A 65 -3.80 -4.53 3.44
N HIS A 66 -3.32 -3.44 2.84
CA HIS A 66 -4.09 -2.20 2.70
C HIS A 66 -5.44 -2.41 1.99
N LEU A 67 -5.45 -3.12 0.86
CA LEU A 67 -6.66 -3.34 0.07
C LEU A 67 -7.65 -4.28 0.77
N ARG A 68 -7.17 -5.28 1.51
CA ARG A 68 -8.03 -6.19 2.29
C ARG A 68 -8.77 -5.45 3.41
N TYR A 69 -8.09 -4.57 4.14
CA TYR A 69 -8.75 -3.74 5.15
C TYR A 69 -9.69 -2.69 4.53
N HIS A 70 -9.41 -2.23 3.32
CA HIS A 70 -10.36 -1.40 2.59
C HIS A 70 -11.69 -2.13 2.34
N LEU A 71 -11.62 -3.36 1.82
CA LEU A 71 -12.81 -4.19 1.58
C LEU A 71 -13.57 -4.42 2.89
N SER A 72 -12.86 -4.82 3.95
CA SER A 72 -13.45 -5.05 5.27
C SER A 72 -14.12 -3.79 5.85
N THR A 73 -13.59 -2.59 5.55
CA THR A 73 -14.19 -1.33 5.95
C THR A 73 -15.51 -1.08 5.21
N LEU A 74 -15.56 -1.37 3.90
CA LEU A 74 -16.79 -1.21 3.11
C LEU A 74 -17.91 -2.13 3.60
N ASP A 75 -17.59 -3.33 4.08
CA ASP A 75 -18.57 -4.28 4.64
C ASP A 75 -19.25 -3.78 5.93
N VAL A 76 -18.62 -2.81 6.63
CA VAL A 76 -19.17 -2.19 7.85
C VAL A 76 -20.08 -1.00 7.53
N LEU A 77 -19.84 -0.33 6.41
CA LEU A 77 -20.52 0.91 6.04
C LEU A 77 -21.85 0.63 5.33
N THR A 78 -22.80 1.56 5.46
CA THR A 78 -23.98 1.53 4.57
C THR A 78 -23.56 1.88 3.14
N PRO A 79 -24.34 1.52 2.11
CA PRO A 79 -24.03 1.87 0.72
C PRO A 79 -23.76 3.38 0.52
N GLU A 80 -24.51 4.26 1.16
CA GLU A 80 -24.33 5.72 1.08
C GLU A 80 -23.03 6.17 1.75
N GLN A 81 -22.69 5.57 2.90
CA GLN A 81 -21.44 5.84 3.60
C GLN A 81 -20.24 5.33 2.79
N GLY A 82 -20.36 4.13 2.19
CA GLY A 82 -19.36 3.55 1.30
C GLY A 82 -19.09 4.40 0.06
N ARG A 83 -20.14 4.95 -0.56
CA ARG A 83 -20.00 5.89 -1.69
C ARG A 83 -19.22 7.15 -1.30
N ARG A 84 -19.59 7.80 -0.19
CA ARG A 84 -18.87 8.98 0.33
C ARG A 84 -17.42 8.66 0.70
N TYR A 85 -17.19 7.49 1.28
CA TYR A 85 -15.85 7.03 1.60
C TYR A 85 -14.99 6.81 0.34
N GLY A 86 -15.56 6.24 -0.72
CA GLY A 86 -14.90 6.11 -2.03
C GLY A 86 -14.60 7.45 -2.72
N GLU A 87 -15.50 8.43 -2.61
CA GLU A 87 -15.30 9.80 -3.09
C GLU A 87 -14.11 10.48 -2.40
N LEU A 88 -14.06 10.44 -1.05
CA LEU A 88 -12.97 11.01 -0.26
C LEU A 88 -11.61 10.36 -0.55
N ARG A 89 -11.62 9.12 -1.04
CA ARG A 89 -10.42 8.37 -1.43
C ARG A 89 -9.98 8.65 -2.88
N GLY A 90 -10.79 9.35 -3.67
CA GLY A 90 -10.48 9.69 -5.06
C GLY A 90 -10.94 8.68 -6.11
N TYR A 91 -11.74 7.67 -5.75
CA TYR A 91 -12.27 6.71 -6.74
C TYR A 91 -13.31 7.32 -7.68
N GLN A 92 -13.93 8.46 -7.33
CA GLN A 92 -14.78 9.21 -8.27
C GLN A 92 -14.03 10.24 -9.12
N ALA A 93 -12.76 10.53 -8.84
CA ALA A 93 -11.94 11.41 -9.69
C ALA A 93 -11.34 10.67 -10.90
N SER A 94 -11.50 9.34 -10.99
CA SER A 94 -10.99 8.51 -12.09
C SER A 94 -12.05 8.27 -13.18
N GLY A 95 -12.83 9.31 -13.49
CA GLY A 95 -13.53 9.46 -14.77
C GLY A 95 -12.70 10.20 -15.84
N GLY A 96 -11.45 10.59 -15.56
CA GLY A 96 -10.57 11.30 -16.49
C GLY A 96 -9.22 10.62 -16.66
N HIS A 97 -9.07 9.82 -17.73
CA HIS A 97 -7.76 9.46 -18.25
C HIS A 97 -7.01 10.74 -18.68
N GLY A 98 -5.94 11.07 -17.98
CA GLY A 98 -4.97 12.10 -18.36
C GLY A 98 -3.56 11.52 -18.33
N HIS A 99 -3.24 10.60 -19.23
CA HIS A 99 -1.88 10.12 -19.47
C HIS A 99 -1.07 11.25 -20.13
N GLY A 100 -0.51 12.16 -19.33
CA GLY A 100 0.46 13.14 -19.77
C GLY A 100 1.87 12.55 -19.74
N HIS A 101 2.22 11.70 -20.70
CA HIS A 101 3.63 11.40 -20.98
C HIS A 101 4.29 12.68 -21.53
N LYS A 102 4.99 13.43 -20.68
CA LYS A 102 6.01 14.37 -21.14
C LYS A 102 7.34 13.66 -21.17
N GLY A 103 7.79 13.35 -22.39
CA GLY A 103 9.16 12.96 -22.65
C GLY A 103 10.14 14.07 -22.26
N HIS A 104 11.31 13.67 -21.82
CA HIS A 104 12.48 14.53 -21.79
C HIS A 104 13.60 13.81 -22.53
N HIS A 105 14.10 14.55 -23.52
CA HIS A 105 15.35 14.33 -24.26
C HIS A 105 16.56 14.19 -23.33
#